data_AF-A0A8J7D325-F1
#
_entry.id   AF-A0A8J7D325-F1
#
_cell.length_a   1.000
_cell.length_b   1.000
_cell.length_c   1.000
_cell.angle_alpha   90.00
_cell.angle_beta   90.00
_cell.angle_gamma   90.00
#
_symmetry.space_group_name_H-M   'P 1'
#
loop_
_entity.id
_entity.type
_entity.pdbx_description
1 polymer ?
#
loop_
_entity_poly.entity_id
_entity_poly.type
_entity_poly.pdbx_seq_one_letter_code
_entity_poly.pdbx_strand_id
1 'polypeptide(L)'
;GIDVTREDIFYYVYGFLHLPIYREKFSSELKKSLPRIILTPDAKKFWQLSRAGRNLAEIHLNYETQPPAEVDIEIISENYRVKKMRLSKDKTTLTYNEHITIKNIPPRAFEYIVNGRSPLEWIIDRYQIKTDTASGIVNDPNDWGIEHGDEKYILNLILSCITVSLKTLDIVDSLPDVEF
;
A
#
# COMPACT_ATOMS: atom_id res chain seq x y z
N GLY A 1 -21.38 -20.05 -22.29
CA GLY A 1 -20.02 -19.56 -21.99
C GLY A 1 -19.96 -19.23 -20.52
N ILE A 2 -18.80 -18.85 -19.98
CA ILE A 2 -18.76 -18.20 -18.66
C ILE A 2 -19.33 -16.80 -18.86
N ASP A 3 -20.46 -16.51 -18.22
CA ASP A 3 -21.07 -15.18 -18.31
C ASP A 3 -20.25 -14.17 -17.50
N VAL A 4 -19.94 -13.03 -18.12
CA VAL A 4 -19.21 -11.92 -17.48
C VAL A 4 -20.17 -11.15 -16.60
N THR A 5 -19.81 -11.00 -15.32
CA THR A 5 -20.58 -10.24 -14.34
C THR A 5 -20.11 -8.78 -14.23
N ARG A 6 -20.92 -7.92 -13.59
CA ARG A 6 -20.51 -6.52 -13.31
C ARG A 6 -19.27 -6.44 -12.43
N GLU A 7 -19.14 -7.39 -11.52
CA GLU A 7 -17.99 -7.51 -10.62
C GLU A 7 -16.72 -7.88 -11.40
N ASP A 8 -16.82 -8.77 -12.39
CA ASP A 8 -15.68 -9.08 -13.27
C ASP A 8 -15.18 -7.84 -14.01
N ILE A 9 -16.09 -6.97 -14.45
CA ILE A 9 -15.75 -5.70 -15.12
C ILE A 9 -15.08 -4.73 -14.14
N PHE A 10 -15.60 -4.62 -12.91
CA PHE A 10 -15.00 -3.77 -11.89
C PHE A 10 -13.54 -4.16 -11.61
N TYR A 11 -13.29 -5.45 -11.39
CA TYR A 11 -11.94 -5.93 -11.14
C TYR A 11 -11.06 -5.91 -12.39
N TYR A 12 -11.62 -6.09 -13.58
CA TYR A 12 -10.89 -5.87 -14.83
C TYR A 12 -10.35 -4.44 -14.89
N VAL A 13 -11.19 -3.43 -14.63
CA VAL A 13 -10.76 -2.03 -14.61
C VAL A 13 -9.66 -1.81 -13.56
N TYR A 14 -9.83 -2.39 -12.37
CA TYR A 14 -8.84 -2.24 -11.31
C TYR A 14 -7.48 -2.85 -11.68
N GLY A 15 -7.45 -4.06 -12.22
CA GLY A 15 -6.23 -4.70 -12.72
C GLY A 15 -5.62 -3.95 -13.90
N PHE A 16 -6.44 -3.47 -14.83
CA PHE A 16 -6.00 -2.70 -15.99
C PHE A 16 -5.30 -1.39 -15.60
N LEU A 17 -5.82 -0.67 -14.60
CA LEU A 17 -5.19 0.57 -14.11
C LEU A 17 -3.83 0.32 -13.43
N HIS A 18 -3.52 -0.92 -13.08
CA HIS A 18 -2.23 -1.32 -12.51
C HIS A 18 -1.20 -1.76 -13.57
N LEU A 19 -1.58 -1.83 -14.86
CA LEU A 19 -0.63 -2.14 -15.95
C LEU A 19 0.46 -1.05 -16.07
N PRO A 20 1.75 -1.38 -15.92
CA PRO A 20 2.84 -0.41 -16.04
C PRO A 20 2.86 0.27 -17.42
N ILE A 21 2.72 -0.52 -18.48
CA ILE A 21 2.74 -0.03 -19.87
C ILE A 21 1.61 0.98 -20.12
N TYR A 22 0.42 0.74 -19.55
CA TYR A 22 -0.70 1.68 -19.66
C TYR A 22 -0.38 3.01 -18.96
N ARG A 23 0.12 2.94 -17.73
CA ARG A 23 0.47 4.13 -16.93
C ARG A 23 1.59 4.95 -17.57
N GLU A 24 2.56 4.29 -18.19
CA GLU A 24 3.68 4.93 -18.88
C GLU A 24 3.23 5.59 -20.19
N LYS A 25 2.62 4.79 -21.10
CA LYS A 25 2.20 5.23 -22.44
C LYS A 25 1.19 6.39 -22.37
N PHE A 26 0.26 6.34 -21.42
CA PHE A 26 -0.79 7.36 -21.28
C PHE A 26 -0.57 8.34 -20.13
N SER A 27 0.65 8.41 -19.57
CA SER A 27 0.99 9.26 -18.41
C SER A 27 0.57 10.73 -18.53
N SER A 28 0.69 11.33 -19.72
CA SER A 28 0.29 12.72 -19.98
C SER A 28 -1.22 12.92 -19.94
N GLU A 29 -2.00 11.95 -20.43
CA GLU A 29 -3.46 12.01 -20.46
C GLU A 29 -4.05 11.74 -19.09
N LEU A 30 -3.51 10.75 -18.36
CA LEU A 30 -3.93 10.39 -17.00
C LEU A 30 -3.77 11.55 -16.00
N LYS A 31 -2.86 12.50 -16.29
CA LYS A 31 -2.68 13.72 -15.49
C LYS A 31 -3.71 14.81 -15.78
N LYS A 32 -4.39 14.75 -16.94
CA LYS A 32 -5.25 15.84 -17.46
C LYS A 32 -6.72 15.46 -17.55
N SER A 33 -7.04 14.17 -17.66
CA SER A 33 -8.39 13.69 -17.89
C SER A 33 -8.65 12.34 -17.22
N LEU A 34 -9.92 11.95 -17.14
CA LEU A 34 -10.31 10.65 -16.58
C LEU A 34 -9.72 9.50 -17.41
N PRO A 35 -9.23 8.42 -16.75
CA PRO A 35 -8.71 7.26 -17.45
C PRO A 35 -9.75 6.65 -18.39
N ARG A 36 -9.32 6.31 -19.61
CA ARG A 36 -10.12 5.56 -20.57
C ARG A 36 -9.63 4.11 -20.61
N ILE A 37 -10.53 3.18 -20.34
CA ILE A 37 -10.23 1.75 -20.27
C ILE A 37 -10.47 1.13 -21.63
N ILE A 38 -9.48 0.39 -22.13
CA ILE A 38 -9.56 -0.35 -23.39
C ILE A 38 -9.93 -1.79 -23.07
N LEU A 39 -10.92 -2.34 -23.76
CA LEU A 39 -11.26 -3.75 -23.65
C LEU A 39 -10.35 -4.57 -24.56
N THR A 40 -9.65 -5.54 -24.00
CA THR A 40 -8.86 -6.49 -24.79
C THR A 40 -9.78 -7.44 -25.58
N PRO A 41 -9.51 -7.71 -26.86
CA PRO A 41 -10.26 -8.70 -27.63
C PRO A 41 -9.94 -10.14 -27.19
N ASP A 42 -8.86 -10.35 -26.43
CA ASP A 42 -8.47 -11.66 -25.92
C ASP A 42 -9.16 -11.95 -24.58
N ALA A 43 -10.13 -12.88 -24.61
CA ALA A 43 -10.84 -13.32 -23.43
C ALA A 43 -9.92 -13.84 -22.30
N LYS A 44 -8.78 -14.45 -22.64
CA LYS A 44 -7.81 -14.92 -21.63
C LYS A 44 -7.20 -13.74 -20.88
N LYS A 45 -6.77 -12.71 -21.61
CA LYS A 45 -6.21 -11.47 -21.01
C LYS A 45 -7.25 -10.75 -20.17
N PHE A 46 -8.52 -10.72 -20.59
CA PHE A 46 -9.60 -10.17 -19.79
C PHE A 46 -9.68 -10.87 -18.42
N TRP A 47 -9.73 -12.21 -18.39
CA TRP A 47 -9.82 -12.97 -17.15
C TRP A 47 -8.55 -12.86 -16.30
N GLN A 48 -7.37 -12.78 -16.91
CA GLN A 48 -6.12 -12.54 -16.18
C GLN A 48 -6.14 -11.18 -15.46
N LEU A 49 -6.54 -10.11 -16.15
CA LEU A 49 -6.65 -8.77 -15.56
C LEU A 49 -7.74 -8.70 -14.49
N SER A 50 -8.89 -9.33 -14.73
CA SER A 50 -9.97 -9.39 -13.75
C SER A 50 -9.56 -10.13 -12.48
N ARG A 51 -8.85 -11.27 -12.60
CA ARG A 51 -8.33 -12.01 -11.44
C ARG A 51 -7.24 -11.23 -10.71
N ALA A 52 -6.30 -10.62 -11.44
CA ALA A 52 -5.28 -9.79 -10.82
C ALA A 52 -5.89 -8.59 -10.08
N GLY A 53 -6.90 -7.94 -10.67
CA GLY A 53 -7.65 -6.88 -10.01
C GLY A 53 -8.40 -7.33 -8.76
N ARG A 54 -8.96 -8.55 -8.74
CA ARG A 54 -9.54 -9.14 -7.53
C ARG A 54 -8.50 -9.28 -6.42
N ASN A 55 -7.35 -9.88 -6.74
CA ASN A 55 -6.27 -10.11 -5.78
C ASN A 55 -5.73 -8.79 -5.23
N LEU A 56 -5.54 -7.79 -6.11
CA LEU A 56 -5.11 -6.44 -5.70
C LEU A 56 -6.14 -5.80 -4.77
N ALA A 57 -7.43 -5.86 -5.12
CA ALA A 57 -8.48 -5.28 -4.29
C ALA A 57 -8.58 -5.96 -2.94
N GLU A 58 -8.47 -7.28 -2.87
CA GLU A 58 -8.47 -8.04 -1.62
C GLU A 58 -7.33 -7.60 -0.69
N ILE A 59 -6.11 -7.45 -1.22
CA ILE A 59 -4.95 -7.00 -0.44
C ILE A 59 -5.13 -5.55 0.01
N HIS A 60 -5.61 -4.67 -0.87
CA HIS A 60 -5.75 -3.24 -0.57
C HIS A 60 -6.94 -2.94 0.35
N LEU A 61 -8.00 -3.74 0.34
CA LEU A 61 -9.11 -3.62 1.30
C LEU A 61 -8.71 -4.13 2.69
N ASN A 62 -7.88 -5.17 2.74
CA ASN A 62 -7.38 -5.77 3.99
C ASN A 62 -5.93 -5.36 4.29
N TYR A 63 -5.60 -4.10 4.00
CA TYR A 63 -4.22 -3.59 4.09
C TYR A 63 -3.71 -3.47 5.53
N GLU A 64 -4.61 -3.50 6.53
CA GLU A 64 -4.28 -3.41 7.95
C GLU A 64 -3.98 -4.79 8.56
N THR A 65 -4.45 -5.87 7.92
CA THR A 65 -4.45 -7.23 8.48
C THR A 65 -3.66 -8.22 7.64
N GLN A 66 -2.72 -7.75 6.82
CA GLN A 66 -1.83 -8.67 6.10
C GLN A 66 -0.87 -9.36 7.10
N PRO A 67 -0.40 -10.57 6.76
CA PRO A 67 0.68 -11.21 7.49
C PRO A 67 1.87 -10.24 7.64
N PRO A 68 2.48 -10.15 8.83
CA PRO A 68 3.60 -9.24 9.06
C PRO A 68 4.75 -9.58 8.13
N ALA A 69 5.41 -8.54 7.60
CA ALA A 69 6.57 -8.72 6.74
C ALA A 69 7.72 -9.44 7.48
N GLU A 70 8.50 -10.22 6.74
CA GLU A 70 9.73 -10.84 7.23
C GLU A 70 10.84 -9.79 7.36
N VAL A 71 10.86 -9.09 8.49
CA VAL A 71 11.83 -8.05 8.84
C VAL A 71 12.30 -8.22 10.28
N ASP A 72 13.47 -7.67 10.60
CA ASP A 72 14.01 -7.76 11.95
C ASP A 72 13.43 -6.65 12.83
N ILE A 73 12.86 -7.02 13.99
CA ILE A 73 12.28 -6.06 14.93
C ILE A 73 13.06 -6.13 16.24
N GLU A 74 13.73 -5.04 16.59
CA GLU A 74 14.39 -4.86 17.87
C GLU A 74 13.45 -4.15 18.84
N ILE A 75 13.13 -4.81 19.96
CA ILE A 75 12.26 -4.28 21.02
C ILE A 75 13.06 -4.24 22.32
N ILE A 76 13.38 -3.03 22.79
CA ILE A 76 14.07 -2.77 24.05
C ILE A 76 13.08 -2.73 25.22
N SER A 77 11.87 -2.23 24.96
CA SER A 77 10.77 -2.12 25.93
C SER A 77 9.43 -2.20 25.20
N GLU A 78 8.41 -2.76 25.87
CA GLU A 78 7.04 -2.89 25.36
C GLU A 78 6.28 -1.56 25.41
N ASN A 79 6.85 -0.51 24.82
CA ASN A 79 6.21 0.78 24.66
C ASN A 79 5.95 1.02 23.17
N TYR A 80 4.71 0.84 22.76
CA TYR A 80 4.27 0.96 21.36
C TYR A 80 3.80 2.38 21.00
N ARG A 81 3.98 3.37 21.88
CA ARG A 81 3.55 4.75 21.60
C ARG A 81 4.45 5.40 20.54
N VAL A 82 3.83 5.96 19.51
CA VAL A 82 4.51 6.73 18.46
C VAL A 82 4.49 8.21 18.80
N LYS A 83 5.65 8.87 18.72
CA LYS A 83 5.74 10.33 18.65
C LYS A 83 5.94 10.79 17.21
N LYS A 84 7.04 10.34 16.61
CA LYS A 84 7.39 10.60 15.22
C LYS A 84 8.41 9.57 14.77
N MET A 85 8.05 8.79 13.77
CA MET A 85 8.93 7.78 13.19
C MET A 85 9.99 8.42 12.29
N ARG A 86 11.13 7.74 12.11
CA ARG A 86 12.22 8.20 11.26
C ARG A 86 12.76 7.06 10.41
N LEU A 87 12.66 7.21 9.10
CA LEU A 87 13.28 6.30 8.14
C LEU A 87 14.74 6.70 7.91
N SER A 88 15.62 5.71 7.84
CA SER A 88 17.03 5.91 7.48
C SER A 88 17.18 6.38 6.03
N LYS A 89 18.30 7.03 5.70
CA LYS A 89 18.52 7.56 4.34
C LYS A 89 18.57 6.48 3.26
N ASP A 90 19.06 5.30 3.63
CA ASP A 90 19.13 4.09 2.81
C ASP A 90 17.81 3.28 2.82
N LYS A 91 16.79 3.73 3.55
CA LYS A 91 15.45 3.11 3.66
C LYS A 91 15.43 1.66 4.16
N THR A 92 16.50 1.17 4.76
CA THR A 92 16.59 -0.19 5.31
C THR A 92 16.11 -0.28 6.76
N THR A 93 16.11 0.84 7.48
CA THR A 93 15.86 0.90 8.91
C THR A 93 14.84 1.98 9.24
N LEU A 94 13.81 1.62 10.01
CA LEU A 94 12.80 2.51 10.53
C LEU A 94 12.90 2.56 12.06
N THR A 95 13.25 3.73 12.59
CA THR A 95 13.13 4.02 14.02
C THR A 95 11.67 4.35 14.31
N TYR A 96 10.97 3.44 15.01
CA TYR A 96 9.58 3.60 15.39
C TYR A 96 9.45 4.57 16.57
N ASN A 97 10.22 4.31 17.63
CA ASN A 97 10.42 5.19 18.78
C ASN A 97 11.76 4.87 19.48
N GLU A 98 11.97 5.35 20.71
CA GLU A 98 13.20 5.10 21.49
C GLU A 98 13.39 3.63 21.90
N HIS A 99 12.34 2.81 21.79
CA HIS A 99 12.32 1.43 22.26
C HIS A 99 12.21 0.40 21.14
N ILE A 100 11.69 0.77 19.98
CA ILE A 100 11.38 -0.14 18.87
C ILE A 100 12.05 0.36 17.59
N THR A 101 12.77 -0.54 16.92
CA THR A 101 13.39 -0.30 15.62
C THR A 101 13.13 -1.49 14.70
N ILE A 102 12.72 -1.20 13.46
CA ILE A 102 12.54 -2.20 12.40
C ILE A 102 13.74 -2.09 11.45
N LYS A 103 14.39 -3.21 11.15
CA LYS A 103 15.59 -3.31 10.32
C LYS A 103 15.36 -4.26 9.15
N ASN A 104 16.27 -4.19 8.17
CA ASN A 104 16.27 -5.04 6.99
C ASN A 104 14.97 -4.96 6.17
N ILE A 105 14.38 -3.77 6.09
CA ILE A 105 13.22 -3.51 5.24
C ILE A 105 13.64 -3.68 3.77
N PRO A 106 12.97 -4.55 2.98
CA PRO A 106 13.34 -4.79 1.60
C PRO A 106 13.15 -3.51 0.76
N PRO A 107 14.15 -3.06 -0.02
CA PRO A 107 14.05 -1.85 -0.84
C PRO A 107 12.87 -1.87 -1.82
N ARG A 108 12.51 -3.06 -2.32
CA ARG A 108 11.37 -3.28 -3.22
C ARG A 108 10.04 -2.83 -2.61
N ALA A 109 9.88 -2.83 -1.29
CA ALA A 109 8.67 -2.34 -0.64
C ALA A 109 8.40 -0.83 -0.88
N PHE A 110 9.41 -0.08 -1.29
CA PHE A 110 9.29 1.35 -1.62
C PHE A 110 8.99 1.61 -3.10
N GLU A 111 9.00 0.60 -3.97
CA GLU A 111 8.73 0.74 -5.41
C GLU A 111 7.24 0.89 -5.71
N TYR A 112 6.37 0.32 -4.86
CA TYR A 112 4.94 0.53 -4.98
C TYR A 112 4.56 1.94 -4.51
N ILE A 113 4.21 2.82 -5.46
CA ILE A 113 3.93 4.23 -5.22
C ILE A 113 2.44 4.55 -5.41
N VAL A 114 1.85 5.15 -4.37
CA VAL A 114 0.50 5.72 -4.38
C VAL A 114 0.62 7.23 -4.14
N ASN A 115 0.19 8.04 -5.11
CA ASN A 115 0.24 9.51 -5.01
C ASN A 115 1.63 10.09 -4.63
N GLY A 116 2.71 9.50 -5.17
CA GLY A 116 4.08 10.00 -5.01
C GLY A 116 4.84 9.49 -3.79
N ARG A 117 4.25 8.63 -2.96
CA ARG A 117 4.94 7.96 -1.83
C ARG A 117 4.56 6.48 -1.75
N SER A 118 5.41 5.68 -1.15
CA SER A 118 5.07 4.29 -0.79
C SER A 118 4.06 4.24 0.35
N PRO A 119 3.29 3.15 0.51
CA PRO A 119 2.42 2.96 1.67
C PRO A 119 3.14 3.18 3.01
N LEU A 120 4.36 2.65 3.14
CA LEU A 120 5.16 2.84 4.35
C LEU A 120 5.50 4.32 4.60
N GLU A 121 5.91 5.06 3.56
CA GLU A 121 6.17 6.50 3.68
C GLU A 121 4.91 7.31 4.00
N TRP A 122 3.73 6.87 3.55
CA TRP A 122 2.45 7.46 3.95
C TRP A 122 2.19 7.25 5.44
N ILE A 123 2.38 6.03 5.94
CA ILE A 123 2.20 5.75 7.38
C ILE A 123 3.17 6.60 8.22
N ILE A 124 4.44 6.68 7.83
CA ILE A 124 5.45 7.51 8.53
C ILE A 124 5.06 9.00 8.56
N ASP A 125 4.46 9.52 7.48
CA ASP A 125 4.04 10.91 7.39
C ASP A 125 2.76 11.23 8.18
N ARG A 126 1.81 10.29 8.18
CA ARG A 126 0.48 10.47 8.78
C ARG A 126 0.47 10.12 10.27
N TYR A 127 1.14 9.05 10.67
CA TYR A 127 1.17 8.55 12.04
C TYR A 127 2.30 9.22 12.84
N GLN A 128 2.12 10.51 13.10
CA GLN A 128 2.95 11.29 14.02
C GLN A 128 2.08 12.28 14.78
N ILE A 129 2.43 12.55 16.03
CA ILE A 129 1.70 13.53 16.84
C ILE A 129 1.88 14.91 16.20
N LYS A 130 0.76 15.54 15.84
CA LYS A 130 0.72 16.88 15.25
C LYS A 130 -0.28 17.73 16.00
N THR A 131 0.09 18.96 16.32
CA THR A 131 -0.83 19.96 16.84
C THR A 131 -1.10 20.98 15.75
N ASP A 132 -2.37 21.19 15.42
CA ASP A 132 -2.74 22.26 14.51
C ASP A 132 -2.58 23.61 15.22
N THR A 133 -1.82 24.52 14.62
CA THR A 133 -1.44 25.79 15.28
C THR A 133 -2.60 26.78 15.36
N ALA A 134 -3.60 26.68 14.49
CA ALA A 134 -4.74 27.58 14.44
C ALA A 134 -5.81 27.20 15.48
N SER A 135 -6.14 25.91 15.56
CA SER A 135 -7.17 25.38 16.47
C SER A 135 -6.62 24.89 17.81
N GLY A 136 -5.33 24.59 17.90
CA GLY A 136 -4.71 23.96 19.08
C GLY A 136 -5.06 22.48 19.25
N ILE A 137 -5.81 21.88 18.30
CA ILE A 137 -6.23 20.48 18.38
C ILE A 137 -5.02 19.57 18.14
N VAL A 138 -4.81 18.64 19.07
CA VAL A 138 -3.78 17.61 18.96
C VAL A 138 -4.36 16.41 18.23
N ASN A 139 -3.70 16.00 17.16
CA ASN A 139 -3.94 14.74 16.48
C ASN A 139 -2.88 13.73 16.94
N ASP A 140 -3.30 12.80 17.80
CA ASP A 140 -2.47 11.72 18.31
C ASP A 140 -2.93 10.38 17.69
N PRO A 141 -2.09 9.73 16.85
CA PRO A 141 -2.48 8.47 16.21
C PRO A 141 -2.58 7.30 17.18
N ASN A 142 -2.03 7.42 18.40
CA ASN A 142 -2.07 6.34 19.39
C ASN A 142 -3.46 6.18 20.01
N ASP A 143 -4.26 7.25 20.01
CA ASP A 143 -5.60 7.25 20.61
C ASP A 143 -6.50 6.19 19.93
N TRP A 144 -6.35 6.02 18.62
CA TRP A 144 -7.08 4.98 17.87
C TRP A 144 -6.79 3.56 18.38
N GLY A 145 -5.51 3.22 18.60
CA GLY A 145 -5.11 1.92 19.13
C GLY A 145 -5.61 1.70 20.56
N ILE A 146 -5.55 2.76 21.39
CA ILE A 146 -6.03 2.71 22.78
C ILE A 146 -7.54 2.51 22.84
N GLU A 147 -8.32 3.23 22.03
CA GLU A 147 -9.78 3.12 21.96
C GLU A 147 -10.25 1.72 21.55
N HIS A 148 -9.46 1.03 20.72
CA HIS A 148 -9.76 -0.31 20.21
C HIS A 148 -9.04 -1.43 20.98
N GLY A 149 -8.28 -1.10 22.03
CA GLY A 149 -7.55 -2.08 22.85
C GLY A 149 -6.38 -2.77 22.13
N ASP A 150 -5.85 -2.19 21.06
CA ASP A 150 -4.68 -2.66 20.33
C ASP A 150 -3.57 -1.61 20.32
N GLU A 151 -2.73 -1.63 21.36
CA GLU A 151 -1.56 -0.74 21.46
C GLU A 151 -0.53 -1.00 20.35
N LYS A 152 -0.54 -2.19 19.74
CA LYS A 152 0.40 -2.59 18.67
C LYS A 152 -0.12 -2.23 17.29
N TYR A 153 -1.31 -1.64 17.18
CA TYR A 153 -1.98 -1.34 15.91
C TYR A 153 -1.05 -0.67 14.89
N ILE A 154 -0.35 0.41 15.27
CA ILE A 154 0.49 1.17 14.35
C ILE A 154 1.71 0.34 13.91
N LEU A 155 2.29 -0.44 14.81
CA LEU A 155 3.41 -1.34 14.50
C LEU A 155 2.96 -2.43 13.51
N ASN A 156 1.83 -3.09 13.79
CA ASN A 156 1.26 -4.11 12.92
C ASN A 156 0.91 -3.54 11.54
N LEU A 157 0.35 -2.33 11.50
CA LEU A 157 0.02 -1.62 10.28
C LEU A 157 1.26 -1.38 9.40
N ILE A 158 2.38 -0.97 10.00
CA ILE A 158 3.65 -0.79 9.29
C ILE A 158 4.10 -2.10 8.63
N LEU A 159 4.10 -3.20 9.39
CA LEU A 159 4.49 -4.52 8.89
C LEU A 159 3.57 -5.00 7.78
N SER A 160 2.26 -4.79 7.96
CA SER A 160 1.23 -5.11 6.98
C SER A 160 1.42 -4.30 5.69
N CYS A 161 1.69 -2.99 5.78
CA CYS A 161 1.96 -2.13 4.62
C CYS A 161 3.21 -2.57 3.82
N ILE A 162 4.25 -3.06 4.48
CA ILE A 162 5.43 -3.62 3.78
C ILE A 162 5.00 -4.84 2.96
N THR A 163 4.23 -5.76 3.55
CA THR A 163 3.69 -6.94 2.86
C THR A 163 2.75 -6.56 1.71
N VAL A 164 1.87 -5.57 1.91
CA VAL A 164 0.99 -5.04 0.85
C VAL A 164 1.81 -4.57 -0.34
N SER A 165 2.84 -3.74 -0.11
CA SER A 165 3.70 -3.26 -1.19
C SER A 165 4.33 -4.41 -1.99
N LEU A 166 4.91 -5.40 -1.30
CA LEU A 166 5.59 -6.52 -1.95
C LEU A 166 4.61 -7.39 -2.75
N LYS A 167 3.49 -7.78 -2.15
CA LYS A 167 2.48 -8.61 -2.83
C LYS A 167 1.85 -7.87 -4.02
N THR A 168 1.64 -6.57 -3.90
CA THR A 168 1.11 -5.76 -5.00
C THR A 168 2.09 -5.75 -6.17
N LEU A 169 3.39 -5.61 -5.92
CA LEU A 169 4.42 -5.69 -6.96
C LEU A 169 4.48 -7.08 -7.59
N ASP A 170 4.39 -8.15 -6.81
CA ASP A 170 4.34 -9.52 -7.35
C ASP A 170 3.16 -9.73 -8.30
N ILE A 171 1.98 -9.17 -7.98
CA ILE A 171 0.81 -9.25 -8.86
C ILE A 171 1.04 -8.41 -10.12
N VAL A 172 1.55 -7.18 -9.97
CA VAL A 172 1.82 -6.27 -11.09
C VAL A 172 2.82 -6.86 -12.07
N ASP A 173 3.89 -7.48 -11.57
CA ASP A 173 4.92 -8.14 -12.39
C ASP A 173 4.38 -9.36 -13.15
N SER A 174 3.28 -9.95 -12.68
CA SER A 174 2.61 -11.09 -13.32
C SER A 174 1.51 -10.71 -14.31
N LEU A 175 1.23 -9.41 -14.48
CA LEU A 175 0.17 -8.93 -15.38
C LEU A 175 0.51 -9.24 -16.85
N PRO A 176 -0.50 -9.54 -17.68
CA PRO A 176 -0.28 -9.82 -19.09
C PRO A 176 0.07 -8.56 -19.87
N ASP A 177 0.88 -8.71 -20.91
CA ASP A 177 1.08 -7.65 -21.89
C ASP A 177 -0.22 -7.37 -22.66
N VAL A 178 -0.62 -6.10 -22.69
CA VAL A 178 -1.80 -5.64 -23.43
C VAL A 178 -1.34 -4.65 -24.49
N GLU A 179 -1.78 -4.87 -25.71
CA GLU A 179 -1.60 -3.91 -26.80
C GLU A 179 -2.73 -2.87 -26.75
N PHE A 180 -2.37 -1.59 -26.95
CA PHE A 180 -3.27 -0.44 -26.86
C PHE A 180 -3.22 0.40 -28.13
#